data_AF-A0A7W8Q271-F1
#
_entry.id   AF-A0A7W8Q271-F1
#
_cell.length_a   1.000
_cell.length_b   1.000
_cell.length_c   1.000
_cell.angle_alpha   90.00
_cell.angle_beta   90.00
_cell.angle_gamma   90.00
#
_symmetry.space_group_name_H-M   'P 1'
#
loop_
_entity.id
_entity.type
_entity.pdbx_description
1 polymer ?
#
loop_
_entity_poly.entity_id
_entity_poly.type
_entity_poly.pdbx_seq_one_letter_code
_entity_poly.pdbx_strand_id
1 'polypeptide(L)'
;MYAAAHCARLVGNIFHYGCRTKKRLEIWAMDTLTDVRGHTETKRIRIDKSVALKSFDDVIPQETIAEINQFIDHLFDTTAPRSQSGAQIAEMLRRAQAFRELEQSICANARALAARVGQTNLPTEPFHVLRCASKTSLAESHCRHYDSHLLTLLIPLQLAPDGVHNGDLVMYRKPRLSVTTLTNLICKMRHGFLHSLPLSWRSWHTLHDLRVGNCQRIPVKPGSVYEFNGFALQHANLDVQNGQRRTLLIHYYDPGHSLGLSGVLRRGRIG
;
A
#
# COMPACT_ATOMS: atom_id res chain seq x y z
N MET A 1 23.48 9.39 -58.86
CA MET A 1 22.87 10.46 -59.68
C MET A 1 21.99 9.79 -60.71
N TYR A 2 20.68 10.10 -60.71
CA TYR A 2 19.64 9.90 -61.75
C TYR A 2 19.47 8.49 -62.37
N ALA A 3 18.32 7.82 -62.14
CA ALA A 3 17.08 7.89 -62.96
C ALA A 3 17.21 7.12 -64.28
N ALA A 4 16.18 6.61 -64.95
CA ALA A 4 14.79 6.22 -64.73
C ALA A 4 14.37 5.55 -66.07
N ALA A 5 13.32 4.71 -66.06
CA ALA A 5 12.43 4.33 -67.19
C ALA A 5 12.14 2.82 -67.20
N HIS A 6 10.96 2.29 -67.54
CA HIS A 6 9.58 2.77 -67.67
C HIS A 6 8.75 1.53 -68.08
N CYS A 7 7.52 1.38 -67.59
CA CYS A 7 6.33 0.75 -68.23
C CYS A 7 6.40 -0.72 -68.77
N ALA A 8 5.35 -1.55 -68.86
CA ALA A 8 3.91 -1.40 -68.65
C ALA A 8 3.23 -2.80 -68.50
N ARG A 9 2.05 -2.76 -67.86
CA ARG A 9 0.84 -3.62 -67.86
C ARG A 9 0.58 -4.59 -69.04
N LEU A 10 -0.06 -5.73 -68.74
CA LEU A 10 -1.31 -6.32 -69.33
C LEU A 10 -1.53 -7.76 -68.77
N VAL A 11 -2.57 -8.07 -67.97
CA VAL A 11 -3.96 -8.56 -68.27
C VAL A 11 -4.06 -10.00 -68.84
N GLY A 12 -4.92 -10.83 -68.23
CA GLY A 12 -5.55 -12.04 -68.82
C GLY A 12 -5.62 -13.25 -67.87
N ASN A 13 -6.71 -13.51 -67.12
CA ASN A 13 -7.96 -14.27 -67.42
C ASN A 13 -7.90 -15.83 -67.37
N ILE A 14 -8.55 -16.39 -66.32
CA ILE A 14 -9.58 -17.47 -66.25
C ILE A 14 -9.48 -18.73 -67.16
N PHE A 15 -9.41 -19.95 -66.59
CA PHE A 15 -10.49 -21.00 -66.57
C PHE A 15 -10.07 -22.39 -66.02
N HIS A 16 -11.07 -23.06 -65.42
CA HIS A 16 -11.16 -24.39 -64.81
C HIS A 16 -10.63 -25.60 -65.62
N TYR A 17 -10.21 -26.65 -64.90
CA TYR A 17 -10.69 -28.05 -65.07
C TYR A 17 -10.46 -28.84 -63.77
N GLY A 18 -11.45 -29.64 -63.34
CA GLY A 18 -11.31 -30.61 -62.24
C GLY A 18 -11.43 -32.04 -62.74
N CYS A 19 -10.84 -33.02 -62.03
CA CYS A 19 -11.37 -34.39 -61.91
C CYS A 19 -10.68 -35.24 -60.82
N ARG A 20 -11.50 -35.65 -59.82
CA ARG A 20 -11.60 -36.93 -59.09
C ARG A 20 -10.39 -37.68 -58.49
N THR A 21 -10.52 -37.76 -57.15
CA THR A 21 -10.51 -38.95 -56.27
C THR A 21 -9.21 -39.69 -55.96
N LYS A 22 -8.86 -39.70 -54.66
CA LYS A 22 -8.88 -40.92 -53.82
C LYS A 22 -8.93 -40.56 -52.33
N LYS A 23 -9.80 -41.28 -51.62
CA LYS A 23 -10.10 -41.20 -50.19
C LYS A 23 -8.88 -41.56 -49.35
N ARG A 24 -8.64 -40.82 -48.26
CA ARG A 24 -7.98 -41.33 -47.05
C ARG A 24 -8.79 -40.85 -45.84
N LEU A 25 -9.19 -41.82 -45.02
CA LEU A 25 -9.90 -41.62 -43.76
C LEU A 25 -8.96 -40.90 -42.79
N GLU A 26 -9.31 -39.67 -42.40
CA GLU A 26 -8.76 -39.05 -41.20
C GLU A 26 -9.70 -39.32 -40.04
N ILE A 27 -9.18 -40.08 -39.09
CA ILE A 27 -9.81 -40.42 -37.81
C ILE A 27 -9.85 -39.15 -36.99
N TRP A 28 -11.04 -38.74 -36.56
CA TRP A 28 -11.24 -37.68 -35.59
C TRP A 28 -10.69 -38.16 -34.24
N ALA A 29 -9.52 -37.67 -33.86
CA ALA A 29 -9.05 -37.75 -32.49
C ALA A 29 -9.85 -36.72 -31.67
N MET A 30 -10.72 -37.22 -30.79
CA MET A 30 -11.29 -36.44 -29.70
C MET A 30 -10.12 -36.00 -28.81
N ASP A 31 -9.79 -34.71 -28.84
CA ASP A 31 -8.84 -34.14 -27.90
C ASP A 31 -9.36 -34.36 -26.49
N THR A 32 -8.67 -35.26 -25.81
CA THR A 32 -8.77 -35.55 -24.40
C THR A 32 -8.60 -34.27 -23.59
N LEU A 33 -9.63 -33.99 -22.78
CA LEU A 33 -9.60 -33.15 -21.58
C LEU A 33 -8.27 -33.34 -20.84
N THR A 34 -7.32 -32.45 -21.11
CA THR A 34 -6.03 -32.41 -20.42
C THR A 34 -6.04 -31.22 -19.46
N ASP A 35 -6.19 -31.61 -18.20
CA ASP A 35 -5.60 -30.99 -17.02
C ASP A 35 -5.91 -29.51 -16.76
N VAL A 36 -7.07 -29.27 -16.14
CA VAL A 36 -7.28 -28.09 -15.28
C VAL A 36 -6.48 -28.29 -13.99
N ARG A 37 -5.14 -28.21 -14.10
CA ARG A 37 -4.26 -27.89 -12.97
C ARG A 37 -3.66 -26.54 -13.26
N GLY A 38 -4.43 -25.51 -12.92
CA GLY A 38 -3.87 -24.18 -12.72
C GLY A 38 -2.80 -24.27 -11.65
N HIS A 39 -1.53 -24.36 -12.07
CA HIS A 39 -0.40 -24.06 -11.22
C HIS A 39 -0.59 -22.63 -10.71
N THR A 40 -1.19 -22.49 -9.53
CA THR A 40 -1.17 -21.23 -8.81
C THR A 40 0.26 -21.12 -8.30
N GLU A 41 1.17 -20.61 -9.13
CA GLU A 41 2.50 -20.24 -8.67
C GLU A 41 2.30 -19.40 -7.41
N THR A 42 2.84 -19.89 -6.29
CA THR A 42 2.69 -19.19 -5.03
C THR A 42 3.52 -17.92 -5.13
N LYS A 43 2.90 -16.82 -5.56
CA LYS A 43 3.55 -15.52 -5.73
C LYS A 43 4.21 -15.17 -4.40
N ARG A 44 5.54 -15.15 -4.37
CA ARG A 44 6.37 -14.96 -3.18
C ARG A 44 7.11 -13.65 -3.31
N ILE A 45 6.90 -12.74 -2.38
CA ILE A 45 7.66 -11.48 -2.32
C ILE A 45 8.82 -11.68 -1.36
N ARG A 46 10.03 -11.42 -1.85
CA ARG A 46 11.23 -11.27 -1.02
C ARG A 46 11.43 -9.81 -0.71
N ILE A 47 11.79 -9.51 0.53
CA ILE A 47 12.02 -8.16 1.01
C ILE A 47 13.48 -8.06 1.46
N ASP A 48 14.10 -6.92 1.16
CA ASP A 48 15.46 -6.63 1.60
C ASP A 48 15.57 -6.65 3.14
N LYS A 49 16.71 -7.11 3.65
CA LYS A 49 16.98 -7.16 5.10
C LYS A 49 17.24 -5.78 5.72
N SER A 50 17.58 -4.79 4.90
CA SER A 50 17.84 -3.40 5.31
C SER A 50 16.58 -2.56 5.55
N VAL A 51 15.40 -3.19 5.54
CA VAL A 51 14.15 -2.48 5.84
C VAL A 51 14.21 -1.91 7.25
N ALA A 52 14.15 -0.58 7.31
CA ALA A 52 14.12 0.20 8.53
C ALA A 52 13.16 1.39 8.37
N LEU A 53 12.80 1.98 9.51
CA LEU A 53 12.20 3.30 9.56
C LEU A 53 13.29 4.35 9.29
N LYS A 54 13.03 5.28 8.38
CA LYS A 54 13.84 6.48 8.19
C LYS A 54 13.01 7.71 8.57
N SER A 55 13.66 8.71 9.13
CA SER A 55 13.04 9.99 9.48
C SER A 55 13.72 11.12 8.72
N PHE A 56 12.92 12.07 8.28
CA PHE A 56 13.34 13.31 7.64
C PHE A 56 12.71 14.44 8.43
N ASP A 57 13.52 15.16 9.19
CA ASP A 57 13.02 16.15 10.13
C ASP A 57 12.78 17.51 9.49
N ASP A 58 11.72 18.19 9.95
CA ASP A 58 11.39 19.57 9.57
C ASP A 58 11.26 19.81 8.05
N VAL A 59 10.76 18.79 7.33
CA VAL A 59 10.53 18.83 5.88
C VAL A 59 9.36 19.75 5.51
N ILE A 60 8.33 19.78 6.36
CA ILE A 60 7.10 20.52 6.12
C ILE A 60 7.07 21.73 7.07
N PRO A 61 6.89 22.95 6.55
CA PRO A 61 6.78 24.16 7.36
C PRO A 61 5.65 24.07 8.40
N GLN A 62 5.90 24.58 9.61
CA GLN A 62 4.90 24.56 10.68
C GLN A 62 3.65 25.39 10.34
N GLU A 63 3.78 26.43 9.51
CA GLU A 63 2.65 27.17 8.96
C GLU A 63 1.73 26.29 8.12
N THR A 64 2.29 25.39 7.28
CA THR A 64 1.51 24.43 6.49
C THR A 64 0.84 23.40 7.38
N ILE A 65 1.52 22.95 8.45
CA ILE A 65 0.90 22.06 9.45
C ILE A 65 -0.28 22.75 10.15
N ALA A 66 -0.15 24.03 10.51
CA ALA A 66 -1.23 24.80 11.10
C ALA A 66 -2.42 24.99 10.14
N GLU A 67 -2.15 25.34 8.87
CA GLU A 67 -3.16 25.45 7.81
C GLU A 67 -3.92 24.13 7.63
N ILE A 68 -3.21 23.00 7.59
CA ILE A 68 -3.80 21.67 7.48
C ILE A 68 -4.67 21.35 8.71
N ASN A 69 -4.20 21.66 9.92
CA ASN A 69 -4.98 21.40 11.12
C ASN A 69 -6.27 22.23 11.15
N GLN A 70 -6.21 23.51 10.77
CA GLN A 70 -7.40 24.34 10.60
C GLN A 70 -8.35 23.72 9.56
N PHE A 71 -7.84 23.30 8.40
CA PHE A 71 -8.65 22.63 7.39
C PHE A 71 -9.33 21.35 7.93
N ILE A 72 -8.61 20.53 8.71
CA ILE A 72 -9.17 19.34 9.36
C ILE A 72 -10.28 19.71 10.34
N ASP A 73 -10.13 20.79 11.10
CA ASP A 73 -11.16 21.24 12.05
C ASP A 73 -12.46 21.60 11.32
N HIS A 74 -12.37 22.33 10.21
CA HIS A 74 -13.54 22.64 9.37
C HIS A 74 -14.19 21.39 8.74
N LEU A 75 -13.41 20.33 8.49
CA LEU A 75 -13.94 19.04 8.02
C LEU A 75 -14.73 18.29 9.09
N PHE A 76 -14.43 18.47 10.38
CA PHE A 76 -15.21 17.86 11.46
C PHE A 76 -16.53 18.58 11.69
N ASP A 77 -16.59 19.87 11.38
CA ASP A 77 -17.80 20.69 11.45
C ASP A 77 -18.75 20.44 10.25
N THR A 78 -18.25 19.81 9.18
CA THR A 78 -19.01 19.52 7.96
C THR A 78 -19.20 18.01 7.76
N THR A 79 -20.29 17.58 7.11
CA THR A 79 -20.58 16.16 6.82
C THR A 79 -19.79 15.58 5.63
N ALA A 80 -18.59 16.10 5.35
CA ALA A 80 -17.80 15.70 4.18
C ALA A 80 -17.17 14.30 4.34
N PRO A 81 -17.08 13.51 3.26
CA PRO A 81 -16.50 12.16 3.31
C PRO A 81 -14.98 12.20 3.57
N ARG A 82 -14.55 11.54 4.66
CA ARG A 82 -13.17 11.49 5.18
C ARG A 82 -12.11 10.89 4.24
N SER A 83 -12.51 10.20 3.17
CA SER A 83 -11.60 9.63 2.18
C SER A 83 -11.05 10.67 1.20
N GLN A 84 -11.83 11.73 0.92
CA GLN A 84 -11.40 12.81 0.01
C GLN A 84 -10.44 13.80 0.67
N SER A 85 -10.53 13.95 2.00
CA SER A 85 -9.70 14.88 2.76
C SER A 85 -8.22 14.49 2.79
N GLY A 86 -7.89 13.19 2.84
CA GLY A 86 -6.51 12.73 2.86
C GLY A 86 -5.73 13.13 1.60
N ALA A 87 -6.36 13.05 0.42
CA ALA A 87 -5.73 13.44 -0.84
C ALA A 87 -5.53 14.96 -0.91
N GLN A 88 -6.52 15.75 -0.47
CA GLN A 88 -6.41 17.21 -0.41
C GLN A 88 -5.29 17.67 0.53
N ILE A 89 -5.16 17.05 1.71
CA ILE A 89 -4.06 17.35 2.63
C ILE A 89 -2.71 17.00 2.00
N ALA A 90 -2.61 15.88 1.29
CA ALA A 90 -1.37 15.54 0.57
C ALA A 90 -1.01 16.60 -0.49
N GLU A 91 -2.00 17.14 -1.21
CA GLU A 91 -1.77 18.27 -2.13
C GLU A 91 -1.31 19.54 -1.41
N MET A 92 -1.85 19.84 -0.22
CA MET A 92 -1.35 20.95 0.61
C MET A 92 0.11 20.75 1.00
N LEU A 93 0.50 19.54 1.43
CA LEU A 93 1.89 19.19 1.73
C LEU A 93 2.78 19.33 0.49
N ARG A 94 2.30 18.91 -0.69
CA ARG A 94 2.99 19.04 -1.97
C ARG A 94 3.15 20.48 -2.44
N ARG A 95 2.61 21.50 -1.76
CA ARG A 95 2.96 22.90 -2.06
C ARG A 95 4.41 23.21 -1.64
N ALA A 96 4.91 22.55 -0.60
CA ALA A 96 6.30 22.66 -0.16
C ALA A 96 7.24 21.90 -1.12
N GLN A 97 8.23 22.61 -1.68
CA GLN A 97 9.19 22.02 -2.61
C GLN A 97 10.00 20.89 -1.98
N ALA A 98 10.47 21.08 -0.73
CA ALA A 98 11.23 20.08 0.01
C ALA A 98 10.46 18.76 0.16
N PHE A 99 9.15 18.83 0.45
CA PHE A 99 8.31 17.65 0.55
C PHE A 99 8.16 16.93 -0.81
N ARG A 100 7.92 17.67 -1.90
CA ARG A 100 7.79 17.07 -3.25
C ARG A 100 9.05 16.33 -3.67
N GLU A 101 10.21 16.96 -3.52
CA GLU A 101 11.49 16.37 -3.92
C GLU A 101 11.82 15.12 -3.08
N LEU A 102 11.55 15.19 -1.78
CA LEU A 102 11.70 14.05 -0.88
C LEU A 102 10.75 12.90 -1.27
N GLU A 103 9.46 13.18 -1.43
CA GLU A 103 8.44 12.19 -1.82
C GLU A 103 8.82 11.51 -3.14
N GLN A 104 9.27 12.28 -4.15
CA GLN A 104 9.72 11.76 -5.43
C GLN A 104 10.96 10.86 -5.29
N SER A 105 11.94 11.27 -4.50
CA SER A 105 13.16 10.48 -4.23
C SER A 105 12.84 9.16 -3.53
N ILE A 106 12.02 9.19 -2.48
CA ILE A 106 11.59 8.00 -1.75
C ILE A 106 10.82 7.05 -2.67
N CYS A 107 9.88 7.58 -3.47
CA CYS A 107 9.11 6.80 -4.44
C CYS A 107 10.00 6.13 -5.49
N ALA A 108 10.96 6.86 -6.06
CA ALA A 108 11.92 6.32 -7.03
C ALA A 108 12.75 5.19 -6.42
N ASN A 109 13.27 5.39 -5.20
CA ASN A 109 14.04 4.38 -4.48
C ASN A 109 13.22 3.12 -4.17
N ALA A 110 11.99 3.29 -3.68
CA ALA A 110 11.09 2.17 -3.39
C ALA A 110 10.75 1.37 -4.64
N ARG A 111 10.50 2.03 -5.78
CA ARG A 111 10.28 1.36 -7.07
C ARG A 111 11.51 0.61 -7.56
N ALA A 112 12.69 1.22 -7.46
CA ALA A 112 13.93 0.56 -7.86
C ALA A 112 14.18 -0.70 -7.02
N LEU A 113 13.94 -0.65 -5.71
CA LEU A 113 14.04 -1.82 -4.83
C LEU A 113 12.99 -2.89 -5.17
N ALA A 114 11.75 -2.49 -5.43
CA ALA A 114 10.68 -3.40 -5.82
C ALA A 114 10.98 -4.11 -7.15
N ALA A 115 11.53 -3.38 -8.13
CA ALA A 115 11.93 -3.94 -9.41
C ALA A 115 13.03 -5.02 -9.28
N ARG A 116 14.00 -4.84 -8.36
CA ARG A 116 15.06 -5.84 -8.08
C ARG A 116 14.51 -7.17 -7.58
N VAL A 117 13.32 -7.16 -6.98
CA VAL A 117 12.63 -8.37 -6.48
C VAL A 117 11.47 -8.81 -7.39
N GLY A 118 11.44 -8.32 -8.63
CA GLY A 118 10.48 -8.73 -9.67
C GLY A 118 9.10 -8.07 -9.56
N GLN A 119 8.93 -7.05 -8.71
CA GLN A 119 7.69 -6.28 -8.62
C GLN A 119 7.77 -5.04 -9.52
N THR A 120 7.48 -5.22 -10.80
CA THR A 120 7.56 -4.14 -11.82
C THR A 120 6.21 -3.49 -12.13
N ASN A 121 5.11 -4.22 -11.97
CA ASN A 121 3.75 -3.73 -12.22
C ASN A 121 3.08 -3.31 -10.91
N LEU A 122 3.43 -2.12 -10.41
CA LEU A 122 2.90 -1.56 -9.17
C LEU A 122 2.04 -0.32 -9.46
N PRO A 123 0.85 -0.19 -8.85
CA PRO A 123 0.01 0.99 -8.99
C PRO A 123 0.77 2.28 -8.62
N THR A 124 0.63 3.31 -9.46
CA THR A 124 1.24 4.63 -9.23
C THR A 124 0.46 5.46 -8.21
N GLU A 125 -0.87 5.34 -8.24
CA GLU A 125 -1.76 6.15 -7.43
C GLU A 125 -1.61 5.82 -5.93
N PRO A 126 -1.24 6.81 -5.09
CA PRO A 126 -1.18 6.61 -3.66
C PRO A 126 -2.57 6.49 -3.03
N PHE A 127 -2.63 5.74 -1.94
CA PHE A 127 -3.79 5.70 -1.07
C PHE A 127 -3.53 6.54 0.19
N HIS A 128 -4.40 7.52 0.43
CA HIS A 128 -4.25 8.47 1.54
C HIS A 128 -5.18 8.10 2.69
N VAL A 129 -4.67 8.15 3.92
CA VAL A 129 -5.46 7.92 5.14
C VAL A 129 -5.16 9.05 6.12
N LEU A 130 -6.16 9.89 6.37
CA LEU A 130 -6.15 10.79 7.51
C LEU A 130 -6.63 10.03 8.75
N ARG A 131 -5.81 9.98 9.79
CA ARG A 131 -6.17 9.41 11.08
C ARG A 131 -6.22 10.51 12.13
N CYS A 132 -7.39 10.69 12.74
CA CYS A 132 -7.58 11.55 13.91
C CYS A 132 -7.96 10.66 15.10
N ALA A 133 -6.99 10.38 15.97
CA ALA A 133 -7.15 9.50 17.11
C ALA A 133 -7.45 10.28 18.40
N SER A 134 -8.46 9.86 19.14
CA SER A 134 -8.86 10.41 20.45
C SER A 134 -9.41 9.27 21.33
N LYS A 135 -9.91 9.63 22.52
CA LYS A 135 -10.57 8.69 23.44
C LYS A 135 -11.78 7.96 22.84
N THR A 136 -12.40 8.51 21.79
CA THR A 136 -13.57 7.90 21.13
C THR A 136 -13.19 6.98 19.96
N SER A 137 -11.93 6.94 19.53
CA SER A 137 -11.48 6.18 18.36
C SER A 137 -10.62 4.97 18.72
N LEU A 138 -11.08 4.13 19.65
CA LEU A 138 -10.29 3.04 20.25
C LEU A 138 -10.25 1.74 19.43
N ALA A 139 -11.09 1.63 18.40
CA ALA A 139 -11.22 0.42 17.59
C ALA A 139 -9.88 0.02 16.96
N GLU A 140 -9.14 1.00 16.43
CA GLU A 140 -7.86 0.78 15.72
C GLU A 140 -6.62 0.94 16.63
N SER A 141 -6.80 1.08 17.95
CA SER A 141 -5.72 1.22 18.92
C SER A 141 -5.15 -0.14 19.33
N HIS A 142 -3.84 -0.29 19.44
CA HIS A 142 -3.15 -1.55 19.72
C HIS A 142 -3.40 -2.68 18.71
N CYS A 143 -3.98 -2.34 17.57
CA CYS A 143 -4.19 -3.22 16.43
C CYS A 143 -2.89 -3.42 15.67
N ARG A 144 -2.20 -4.55 15.93
CA ARG A 144 -0.94 -4.90 15.30
C ARG A 144 -1.17 -5.43 13.89
N HIS A 145 -0.62 -4.77 12.89
CA HIS A 145 -0.85 -5.13 11.49
C HIS A 145 0.40 -4.89 10.62
N TYR A 146 0.33 -5.40 9.40
CA TYR A 146 1.16 -4.98 8.28
C TYR A 146 0.27 -4.22 7.29
N ASP A 147 0.84 -3.25 6.60
CA ASP A 147 0.14 -2.60 5.50
C ASP A 147 0.03 -3.54 4.29
N SER A 148 -0.88 -3.17 3.39
CA SER A 148 -0.94 -3.79 2.05
C SER A 148 0.09 -3.19 1.08
N HIS A 149 0.76 -2.10 1.45
CA HIS A 149 1.58 -1.28 0.56
C HIS A 149 3.06 -1.40 0.92
N LEU A 150 3.94 -1.47 -0.08
CA LEU A 150 5.39 -1.62 0.11
C LEU A 150 6.03 -0.38 0.73
N LEU A 151 5.46 0.79 0.53
CA LEU A 151 5.96 2.05 1.05
C LEU A 151 4.82 2.78 1.76
N THR A 152 5.10 3.22 2.99
CA THR A 152 4.23 4.09 3.77
C THR A 152 5.03 5.31 4.20
N LEU A 153 4.50 6.49 3.89
CA LEU A 153 4.92 7.76 4.49
C LEU A 153 3.98 8.09 5.63
N LEU A 154 4.54 8.35 6.81
CA LEU A 154 3.81 8.84 7.97
C LEU A 154 4.22 10.28 8.25
N ILE A 155 3.22 11.15 8.31
CA ILE A 155 3.39 12.58 8.54
C ILE A 155 2.56 12.96 9.78
N PRO A 156 3.20 13.22 10.94
CA PRO A 156 2.50 13.72 12.11
C PRO A 156 2.04 15.17 11.86
N LEU A 157 0.77 15.44 12.12
CA LEU A 157 0.18 16.78 11.97
C LEU A 157 -0.10 17.41 13.34
N GLN A 158 -0.48 16.59 14.32
CA GLN A 158 -0.71 17.02 15.69
C GLN A 158 -0.42 15.85 16.64
N LEU A 159 0.29 16.12 17.73
CA LEU A 159 0.50 15.14 18.79
C LEU A 159 -0.56 15.30 19.87
N ALA A 160 -0.97 14.17 20.48
CA ALA A 160 -1.68 14.22 21.74
C ALA A 160 -0.70 14.60 22.87
N PRO A 161 -1.18 15.10 24.03
CA PRO A 161 -0.34 15.34 25.19
C PRO A 161 0.51 14.13 25.56
N ASP A 162 1.72 14.39 26.06
CA ASP A 162 2.65 13.35 26.44
C ASP A 162 2.06 12.37 27.46
N GLY A 163 2.39 11.09 27.30
CA GLY A 163 1.93 10.06 28.20
C GLY A 163 2.04 8.64 27.64
N VAL A 164 1.58 7.68 28.44
CA VAL A 164 1.56 6.27 28.03
C VAL A 164 0.55 6.04 26.89
N HIS A 165 -0.52 6.83 26.85
CA HIS A 165 -1.66 6.69 25.93
C HIS A 165 -1.83 7.96 25.09
N ASN A 166 -0.81 8.26 24.27
CA ASN A 166 -0.72 9.43 23.39
C ASN A 166 -0.86 9.07 21.90
N GLY A 167 -1.22 7.82 21.59
CA GLY A 167 -1.37 7.34 20.21
C GLY A 167 -0.07 7.04 19.46
N ASP A 168 1.07 6.92 20.16
CA ASP A 168 2.37 6.71 19.52
C ASP A 168 2.39 5.52 18.57
N LEU A 169 3.14 5.69 17.48
CA LEU A 169 3.50 4.59 16.61
C LEU A 169 4.43 3.65 17.39
N VAL A 170 4.07 2.38 17.40
CA VAL A 170 4.89 1.29 17.93
C VAL A 170 5.31 0.41 16.77
N MET A 171 6.62 0.19 16.64
CA MET A 171 7.18 -0.65 15.58
C MET A 171 7.88 -1.88 16.16
N TYR A 172 7.59 -3.04 15.59
CA TYR A 172 8.16 -4.31 16.02
C TYR A 172 9.49 -4.58 15.33
N ARG A 173 10.44 -5.13 16.09
CA ARG A 173 11.85 -5.27 15.64
C ARG A 173 12.07 -6.29 14.53
N LYS A 174 11.18 -7.27 14.39
CA LYS A 174 11.35 -8.39 13.44
C LYS A 174 10.52 -8.13 12.18
N PRO A 175 11.11 -7.63 11.07
CA PRO A 175 10.39 -7.51 9.81
C PRO A 175 10.10 -8.89 9.23
N ARG A 176 9.02 -9.00 8.46
CA ARG A 176 8.79 -10.18 7.62
C ARG A 176 9.60 -10.03 6.34
N LEU A 177 10.54 -10.94 6.10
CA LEU A 177 11.46 -10.87 4.94
C LEU A 177 10.96 -11.65 3.71
N SER A 178 9.93 -12.46 3.89
CA SER A 178 9.35 -13.28 2.84
C SER A 178 7.88 -13.48 3.11
N VAL A 179 7.04 -13.18 2.13
CA VAL A 179 5.59 -13.35 2.23
C VAL A 179 5.10 -14.22 1.08
N THR A 180 4.42 -15.29 1.41
CA THR A 180 3.64 -16.12 0.48
C THR A 180 2.16 -15.78 0.65
N THR A 181 1.34 -16.09 -0.36
CA THR A 181 -0.12 -15.89 -0.27
C THR A 181 -0.72 -16.59 0.96
N LEU A 182 -0.28 -17.82 1.27
CA LEU A 182 -0.74 -18.59 2.43
C LEU A 182 -0.33 -17.94 3.77
N THR A 183 0.94 -17.56 3.92
CA THR A 183 1.41 -16.90 5.15
C THR A 183 0.73 -15.53 5.34
N ASN A 184 0.42 -14.82 4.27
CA ASN A 184 -0.33 -13.57 4.33
C ASN A 184 -1.76 -13.80 4.83
N LEU A 185 -2.44 -14.86 4.34
CA LEU A 185 -3.80 -15.21 4.79
C LEU A 185 -3.83 -15.60 6.27
N ILE A 186 -2.92 -16.47 6.72
CA ILE A 186 -2.81 -16.88 8.13
C ILE A 186 -2.55 -15.66 9.01
N CYS A 187 -1.64 -14.78 8.59
CA CYS A 187 -1.32 -13.55 9.31
C CYS A 187 -2.57 -12.66 9.46
N LYS A 188 -3.34 -12.49 8.38
CA LYS A 188 -4.60 -11.73 8.38
C LYS A 188 -5.66 -12.34 9.29
N MET A 189 -5.85 -13.66 9.27
CA MET A 189 -6.79 -14.34 10.16
C MET A 189 -6.41 -14.13 11.63
N ARG A 190 -5.13 -14.29 11.95
CA ARG A 190 -4.59 -14.01 13.29
C ARG A 190 -4.79 -12.54 13.68
N HIS A 191 -4.55 -11.60 12.77
CA HIS A 191 -4.78 -10.18 13.02
C HIS A 191 -6.26 -9.88 13.22
N GLY A 192 -7.16 -10.44 12.42
CA GLY A 192 -8.61 -10.31 12.60
C GLY A 192 -9.07 -10.78 13.99
N PHE A 193 -8.58 -11.94 14.44
CA PHE A 193 -8.84 -12.43 15.79
C PHE A 193 -8.25 -11.51 16.88
N LEU A 194 -7.02 -11.02 16.69
CA LEU A 194 -6.41 -10.08 17.64
C LEU A 194 -7.14 -8.73 17.69
N HIS A 195 -7.74 -8.29 16.58
CA HIS A 195 -8.55 -7.08 16.52
C HIS A 195 -9.88 -7.23 17.25
N SER A 196 -10.46 -8.45 17.30
CA SER A 196 -11.69 -8.71 18.05
C SER A 196 -11.48 -8.81 19.56
N LEU A 197 -10.23 -8.81 20.04
CA LEU A 197 -9.94 -8.81 21.47
C LEU A 197 -10.30 -7.47 22.12
N PRO A 198 -10.74 -7.48 23.39
CA PRO A 198 -10.95 -6.26 24.17
C PRO A 198 -9.72 -5.35 24.17
N LEU A 199 -9.94 -4.03 24.20
CA LEU A 199 -8.85 -3.04 24.21
C LEU A 199 -7.83 -3.31 25.33
N SER A 200 -8.29 -3.68 26.52
CA SER A 200 -7.43 -3.99 27.66
C SER A 200 -6.41 -5.09 27.35
N TRP A 201 -6.83 -6.14 26.63
CA TRP A 201 -5.97 -7.25 26.24
C TRP A 201 -4.97 -6.83 25.16
N ARG A 202 -5.45 -6.11 24.13
CA ARG A 202 -4.59 -5.58 23.07
C ARG A 202 -3.52 -4.64 23.64
N SER A 203 -3.94 -3.73 24.51
CA SER A 203 -3.07 -2.77 25.20
C SER A 203 -2.05 -3.47 26.08
N TRP A 204 -2.48 -4.44 26.90
CA TRP A 204 -1.59 -5.23 27.73
C TRP A 204 -0.48 -5.92 26.90
N HIS A 205 -0.85 -6.55 25.78
CA HIS A 205 0.13 -7.19 24.90
C HIS A 205 1.15 -6.19 24.32
N THR A 206 0.70 -5.04 23.80
CA THR A 206 1.62 -4.04 23.25
C THR A 206 2.53 -3.46 24.34
N LEU A 207 1.99 -3.15 25.53
CA LEU A 207 2.77 -2.59 26.63
C LEU A 207 3.76 -3.62 27.20
N HIS A 208 3.38 -4.89 27.25
CA HIS A 208 4.29 -5.99 27.58
C HIS A 208 5.41 -6.09 26.55
N ASP A 209 5.09 -6.10 25.25
CA ASP A 209 6.07 -6.13 24.16
C ASP A 209 7.04 -4.95 24.21
N LEU A 210 6.57 -3.75 24.56
CA LEU A 210 7.42 -2.58 24.79
C LEU A 210 8.37 -2.79 25.97
N ARG A 211 7.85 -3.33 27.10
CA ARG A 211 8.63 -3.56 28.31
C ARG A 211 9.75 -4.58 28.10
N VAL A 212 9.50 -5.66 27.37
CA VAL A 212 10.49 -6.71 27.09
C VAL A 212 11.35 -6.40 25.87
N GLY A 213 11.12 -5.28 25.18
CA GLY A 213 11.91 -4.85 24.03
C GLY A 213 11.61 -5.61 22.73
N ASN A 214 10.42 -6.20 22.57
CA ASN A 214 9.99 -6.79 21.30
C ASN A 214 9.61 -5.73 20.26
N CYS A 215 9.18 -4.56 20.72
CA CYS A 215 8.85 -3.40 19.92
C CYS A 215 9.37 -2.13 20.60
N GLN A 216 9.33 -1.02 19.87
CA GLN A 216 9.75 0.29 20.36
C GLN A 216 8.74 1.35 19.97
N ARG A 217 8.58 2.35 20.84
CA ARG A 217 7.87 3.59 20.50
C ARG A 217 8.73 4.39 19.55
N ILE A 218 8.11 4.94 18.51
CA ILE A 218 8.78 5.78 17.55
C ILE A 218 8.54 7.24 17.96
N PRO A 219 9.58 7.99 18.38
CA PRO A 219 9.43 9.41 18.61
C PRO A 219 9.15 10.09 17.27
N VAL A 220 8.07 10.85 17.21
CA VAL A 220 7.71 11.59 16.00
C VAL A 220 7.49 13.06 16.28
N LYS A 221 7.78 13.90 15.29
CA LYS A 221 7.64 15.35 15.38
C LYS A 221 6.73 15.88 14.26
N PRO A 222 5.79 16.80 14.55
CA PRO A 222 5.03 17.48 13.51
C PRO A 222 5.95 18.21 12.53
N GLY A 223 5.66 18.08 11.23
CA GLY A 223 6.48 18.62 10.16
C GLY A 223 7.58 17.69 9.65
N SER A 224 7.86 16.59 10.36
CA SER A 224 8.76 15.53 9.89
C SER A 224 8.02 14.50 9.02
N VAL A 225 8.78 13.79 8.17
CA VAL A 225 8.30 12.68 7.34
C VAL A 225 9.00 11.40 7.75
N TYR A 226 8.23 10.34 7.97
CA TYR A 226 8.75 9.03 8.34
C TYR A 226 8.47 8.02 7.23
N GLU A 227 9.51 7.48 6.63
CA GLU A 227 9.46 6.46 5.58
C GLU A 227 9.64 5.08 6.21
N PHE A 228 8.74 4.14 5.90
CA PHE A 228 8.98 2.73 6.22
C PHE A 228 8.26 1.79 5.25
N ASN A 229 8.74 0.55 5.19
CA ASN A 229 8.06 -0.50 4.46
C ASN A 229 6.93 -1.10 5.31
N GLY A 230 5.72 -0.54 5.18
CA GLY A 230 4.55 -1.00 5.92
C GLY A 230 4.17 -2.45 5.62
N PHE A 231 4.47 -2.93 4.41
CA PHE A 231 4.30 -4.33 4.07
C PHE A 231 5.28 -5.23 4.82
N ALA A 232 6.44 -4.77 5.28
CA ALA A 232 7.44 -5.62 5.93
C ALA A 232 7.51 -5.44 7.45
N LEU A 233 7.24 -4.23 7.94
CA LEU A 233 7.38 -3.83 9.33
C LEU A 233 6.02 -3.89 10.04
N GLN A 234 5.91 -4.79 11.02
CA GLN A 234 4.71 -4.85 11.84
C GLN A 234 4.66 -3.62 12.74
N HIS A 235 3.51 -2.98 12.80
CA HIS A 235 3.32 -1.78 13.59
C HIS A 235 1.91 -1.71 14.17
N ALA A 236 1.75 -0.82 15.13
CA ALA A 236 0.49 -0.48 15.77
C ALA A 236 0.55 0.98 16.24
N ASN A 237 -0.59 1.53 16.66
CA ASN A 237 -0.64 2.78 17.40
C ASN A 237 -1.16 2.52 18.81
N LEU A 238 -0.68 3.27 19.79
CA LEU A 238 -1.27 3.25 21.14
C LEU A 238 -2.70 3.83 21.11
N ASP A 239 -3.46 3.65 22.17
CA ASP A 239 -4.66 4.45 22.40
C ASP A 239 -4.31 5.89 22.78
N VAL A 240 -5.29 6.78 22.59
CA VAL A 240 -5.22 8.19 22.99
C VAL A 240 -6.24 8.40 24.10
N GLN A 241 -5.78 8.73 25.32
CA GLN A 241 -6.69 8.98 26.44
C GLN A 241 -7.07 10.45 26.59
N ASN A 242 -6.15 11.35 26.28
CA ASN A 242 -6.32 12.79 26.41
C ASN A 242 -6.02 13.49 25.08
N GLY A 243 -6.80 14.52 24.75
CA GLY A 243 -6.63 15.30 23.52
C GLY A 243 -6.87 14.49 22.24
N GLN A 244 -6.16 14.88 21.18
CA GLN A 244 -6.27 14.26 19.86
C GLN A 244 -4.90 14.21 19.18
N ARG A 245 -4.62 13.10 18.50
CA ARG A 245 -3.46 12.93 17.62
C ARG A 245 -3.93 12.89 16.17
N ARG A 246 -3.30 13.68 15.29
CA ARG A 246 -3.58 13.72 13.86
C ARG A 246 -2.37 13.27 13.07
N THR A 247 -2.56 12.33 12.16
CA THR A 247 -1.51 11.78 11.32
C THR A 247 -2.06 11.57 9.90
N LEU A 248 -1.30 12.01 8.90
CA LEU A 248 -1.53 11.60 7.52
C LEU A 248 -0.64 10.39 7.20
N LEU A 249 -1.23 9.38 6.57
CA LEU A 249 -0.52 8.26 5.97
C LEU A 249 -0.69 8.33 4.46
N ILE A 250 0.41 8.19 3.73
CA ILE A 250 0.41 8.05 2.28
C ILE A 250 1.01 6.69 1.94
N HIS A 251 0.20 5.83 1.34
CA HIS A 251 0.59 4.47 1.02
C HIS A 251 0.81 4.30 -0.48
N TYR A 252 1.95 3.73 -0.85
CA TYR A 252 2.35 3.50 -2.23
C TYR A 252 2.59 2.02 -2.51
N TYR A 253 2.27 1.61 -3.75
CA TYR A 253 2.68 0.32 -4.30
C TYR A 253 2.08 -0.89 -3.55
N ASP A 254 0.77 -1.13 -3.70
CA ASP A 254 0.15 -2.43 -3.30
C ASP A 254 0.59 -3.50 -4.33
N PRO A 255 1.33 -4.55 -3.92
CA PRO A 255 1.80 -5.58 -4.83
C PRO A 255 0.70 -6.60 -5.22
N GLY A 256 -0.56 -6.38 -4.82
CA GLY A 256 -1.72 -7.19 -5.19
C GLY A 256 -1.87 -8.47 -4.37
N HIS A 257 -1.08 -8.64 -3.31
CA HIS A 257 -1.19 -9.79 -2.39
C HIS A 257 -2.26 -9.60 -1.31
N SER A 258 -2.94 -8.47 -1.37
CA SER A 258 -4.06 -8.14 -0.50
C SER A 258 -5.34 -8.91 -0.85
N LEU A 259 -5.33 -9.94 -1.72
CA LEU A 259 -6.49 -10.81 -2.04
C LEU A 259 -7.80 -10.03 -2.29
N GLY A 260 -7.75 -8.84 -2.87
CA GLY A 260 -8.94 -8.01 -3.17
C GLY A 260 -9.73 -7.48 -1.96
N LEU A 261 -9.38 -7.87 -0.73
CA LEU A 261 -10.01 -7.38 0.50
C LEU A 261 -9.66 -5.93 0.82
N SER A 262 -8.56 -5.41 0.28
CA SER A 262 -8.29 -3.96 0.30
C SER A 262 -9.38 -3.19 -0.45
N GLY A 263 -9.96 -3.75 -1.53
CA GLY A 263 -11.09 -3.17 -2.24
C GLY A 263 -12.40 -3.21 -1.45
N VAL A 264 -12.66 -4.30 -0.72
CA VAL A 264 -13.87 -4.47 0.10
C VAL A 264 -13.82 -3.62 1.39
N LEU A 265 -12.67 -3.57 2.08
CA LEU A 265 -12.45 -2.69 3.22
C LEU A 265 -12.40 -1.21 2.82
N ARG A 266 -11.95 -0.90 1.58
CA ARG A 266 -12.06 0.46 1.01
C ARG A 266 -13.51 0.89 0.80
N ARG A 267 -14.42 -0.01 0.44
CA ARG A 267 -15.86 0.29 0.33
C ARG A 267 -16.57 0.34 1.68
N GLY A 268 -16.18 -0.48 2.65
CA GLY A 268 -16.76 -0.49 3.99
C GLY A 268 -16.44 0.74 4.87
N ARG A 269 -15.42 1.53 4.51
CA ARG A 269 -15.10 2.82 5.15
C ARG A 269 -15.81 4.03 4.52
N ILE A 270 -16.71 3.78 3.56
CA ILE A 270 -17.57 4.79 2.87
C ILE A 270 -19.01 4.73 3.43
N GLY A 271 -19.23 4.01 4.54
CA GLY A 271 -20.50 3.96 5.28
C GLY A 271 -20.35 4.62 6.64
#